data_AF-A0A392TEB0-F1
#
_entry.id   AF-A0A392TEB0-F1
#
_cell.length_a   1.000
_cell.length_b   1.000
_cell.length_c   1.000
_cell.angle_alpha   90.00
_cell.angle_beta   90.00
_cell.angle_gamma   90.00
#
_symmetry.space_group_name_H-M   'P 1'
#
loop_
_entity.id
_entity.type
_entity.pdbx_description
1 polymer ?
#
loop_
_entity_poly.entity_id
_entity_poly.type
_entity_poly.pdbx_seq_one_letter_code
_entity_poly.pdbx_strand_id
1 'polypeptide(L)' 'IWPEAASFSDNGMGPIPAGWKGICMTSSDFNASNCNRFVGE' A
#
# COMPACT_ATOMS: atom_id res chain seq x y z
N ILE A 1 2.79 11.06 -10.51
CA ILE A 1 3.12 10.41 -9.22
C ILE A 1 4.34 9.52 -9.49
N TRP A 2 5.33 9.47 -8.59
CA TRP A 2 6.52 8.59 -8.75
C TRP A 2 6.47 7.50 -7.68
N PRO A 3 6.03 6.27 -8.01
CA PRO A 3 5.88 5.18 -7.04
C PRO A 3 7.16 4.88 -6.27
N GLU A 4 8.32 5.01 -6.92
CA GLU A 4 9.63 4.74 -6.33
C GLU A 4 10.14 5.85 -5.38
N ALA A 5 9.43 6.98 -5.28
CA ALA A 5 9.87 8.05 -4.39
C ALA A 5 9.77 7.61 -2.93
N ALA A 6 10.79 7.92 -2.12
CA ALA A 6 10.85 7.58 -0.70
C ALA A 6 9.62 8.07 0.09
N SER A 7 8.96 9.14 -0.37
CA SER A 7 7.72 9.66 0.21
C SER A 7 6.54 8.67 0.18
N PHE A 8 6.59 7.64 -0.68
CA PHE A 8 5.60 6.57 -0.74
C PHE A 8 6.07 5.28 -0.05
N SER A 9 7.26 5.26 0.54
CA SER A 9 7.73 4.13 1.34
C SER A 9 6.88 4.01 2.59
N ASP A 10 6.51 2.78 2.93
CA ASP A 10 5.74 2.51 4.12
C ASP A 10 6.58 2.40 5.39
N ASN A 11 7.92 2.44 5.27
CA ASN A 11 8.83 2.25 6.39
C ASN A 11 8.54 3.22 7.57
N GLY A 12 8.43 2.68 8.79
CA GLY A 12 8.09 3.46 9.99
C GLY A 12 6.59 3.77 10.19
N MET A 13 5.70 3.33 9.29
CA MET A 13 4.25 3.48 9.51
C MET A 13 3.72 2.48 10.56
N GLY A 14 2.73 2.90 11.34
CA GLY A 14 2.05 2.04 12.31
C GLY A 14 1.15 0.98 11.67
N PRO A 15 0.45 0.17 12.47
CA PRO A 15 -0.50 -0.82 11.97
C PRO A 15 -1.67 -0.16 11.24
N ILE A 16 -2.33 -0.93 10.36
CA ILE A 16 -3.56 -0.53 9.68
C ILE A 16 -4.62 -0.16 10.72
N PRO A 17 -5.25 1.03 10.63
CA PRO A 17 -6.39 1.35 11.47
C PRO A 17 -7.53 0.36 11.24
N ALA A 18 -8.18 -0.13 12.29
CA ALA A 18 -9.26 -1.13 12.19
C ALA A 18 -10.47 -0.69 11.34
N GLY A 19 -10.66 0.62 11.15
CA GLY A 19 -11.72 1.18 10.30
C GLY A 19 -11.33 1.38 8.84
N TRP A 20 -10.08 1.08 8.46
CA TRP A 20 -9.62 1.23 7.09
C TRP A 20 -10.23 0.15 6.18
N LYS A 21 -10.72 0.55 5.01
CA LYS A 21 -11.41 -0.33 4.04
C LYS A 21 -10.87 -0.20 2.62
N GLY A 22 -9.67 0.35 2.46
CA GLY A 22 -9.01 0.38 1.15
C GLY A 22 -8.69 -1.04 0.68
N ILE A 23 -8.85 -1.29 -0.61
CA ILE A 23 -8.55 -2.58 -1.27
C ILE A 23 -7.32 -2.46 -2.14
N CYS A 24 -6.60 -3.57 -2.33
CA CYS A 24 -5.45 -3.58 -3.24
C CYS A 24 -5.88 -4.08 -4.61
N MET A 25 -5.84 -3.20 -5.59
CA MET A 25 -6.16 -3.58 -6.96
C MET A 25 -4.91 -4.13 -7.65
N THR A 26 -5.01 -5.35 -8.14
CA THR A 26 -3.95 -5.99 -8.94
C THR A 26 -4.18 -5.74 -10.43
N SER A 27 -3.11 -5.46 -11.16
CA SER A 27 -3.09 -5.35 -12.62
C SER A 27 -1.85 -6.06 -13.19
N SER A 28 -1.69 -6.04 -14.51
CA SER A 28 -0.55 -6.66 -15.22
C SER A 28 0.80 -6.19 -14.71
N ASP A 29 0.89 -4.93 -14.28
CA ASP A 29 2.12 -4.27 -13.87
C ASP A 29 2.15 -3.99 -12.35
N PHE A 30 1.09 -4.36 -11.63
CA PHE A 30 0.92 -4.08 -10.21
C PHE A 30 0.38 -5.30 -9.46
N ASN A 31 1.25 -5.98 -8.71
CA ASN A 31 0.89 -7.16 -7.93
C ASN A 31 0.62 -6.82 -6.46
N ALA A 32 0.04 -7.76 -5.70
CA ALA A 32 -0.20 -7.64 -4.26
C ALA A 32 1.08 -7.27 -3.46
N SER A 33 2.26 -7.66 -3.94
CA SER A 33 3.54 -7.26 -3.35
C SER A 33 3.85 -5.76 -3.44
N ASN A 34 3.13 -5.00 -4.27
CA ASN A 34 3.27 -3.55 -4.42
C ASN A 34 2.26 -2.77 -3.56
N CYS A 35 1.35 -3.47 -2.89
CA CYS A 35 0.43 -2.82 -1.96
C CYS A 35 1.20 -2.27 -0.77
N ASN A 36 0.88 -1.05 -0.35
CA ASN A 36 1.40 -0.54 0.90
C ASN A 36 0.73 -1.27 2.07
N ARG A 37 1.37 -1.20 3.24
CA ARG A 37 0.85 -1.78 4.47
C ARG A 37 -0.46 -1.17 4.95
N PHE A 38 -0.98 -0.11 4.33
CA PHE A 38 -2.26 0.48 4.75
C PHE A 38 -3.46 -0.21 4.14
N VAL A 39 -3.28 -0.96 3.05
CA VAL A 39 -4.39 -1.65 2.41
C VAL A 39 -4.76 -2.89 3.22
N GLY A 40 -6.03 -3.01 3.60
CA GLY A 40 -6.54 -4.21 4.27
C GLY A 40 -6.70 -5.33 3.25
N GLU A 41 -6.32 -6.54 3.63
CA GLU A 41 -6.68 -7.76 2.89
C GLU A 41 -8.20 -7.99 2.90
#